data_AF-A0A531L6J8-F1
#
_entry.id   AF-A0A531L6J8-F1
#
_cell.length_a   1.000
_cell.length_b   1.000
_cell.length_c   1.000
_cell.angle_alpha   90.00
_cell.angle_beta   90.00
_cell.angle_gamma   90.00
#
_symmetry.space_group_name_H-M   'P 1'
#
loop_
_entity.id
_entity.type
_entity.pdbx_description
1 polymer ?
#
loop_
_entity_poly.entity_id
_entity_poly.type
_entity_poly.pdbx_seq_one_letter_code
_entity_poly.pdbx_strand_id
1 'polypeptide(L)' 'MGYLQSLPRRVVTVYLPLLVFVIVLLFPFYWMTITAIKPNHEMTDYANFNPFWVVQPTFQHIRYLLFDTS' A
#
# COMPACT_ATOMS: atom_id res chain seq x y z
N MET A 1 -3.60 27.57 -29.36
CA MET A 1 -3.62 26.66 -28.20
C MET A 1 -4.20 25.29 -28.61
N GLY A 2 -3.60 24.62 -29.60
CA GLY A 2 -4.13 23.38 -30.18
C GLY A 2 -3.27 22.12 -29.96
N TYR A 3 -2.08 22.25 -29.37
CA TYR A 3 -1.13 21.14 -29.22
C TYR A 3 -1.44 20.18 -28.05
N LEU A 4 -2.51 20.46 -27.29
CA LEU A 4 -3.06 19.60 -26.23
C LEU A 4 -4.20 18.69 -26.74
N GLN A 5 -4.50 18.69 -28.04
CA GLN A 5 -5.66 18.01 -28.64
C GLN A 5 -5.36 16.59 -29.17
N SER A 6 -4.14 16.06 -29.00
CA SER A 6 -3.92 14.62 -29.19
C SER A 6 -4.12 13.89 -27.87
N LEU A 7 -5.26 13.20 -27.75
CA LEU A 7 -5.60 12.30 -26.63
C LEU A 7 -4.40 11.48 -26.10
N PRO A 8 -3.54 10.85 -26.94
CA PRO A 8 -2.40 10.09 -26.43
C PRO A 8 -1.34 10.95 -25.73
N ARG A 9 -1.10 12.20 -26.17
CA ARG A 9 -0.07 13.06 -25.57
C ARG A 9 -0.45 13.48 -24.15
N ARG A 10 -1.72 13.83 -23.92
CA ARG A 10 -2.24 14.18 -22.59
C ARG A 10 -2.14 13.02 -21.60
N VAL A 11 -2.35 11.78 -22.07
CA VAL A 11 -2.18 10.57 -21.25
C VAL A 11 -0.74 10.40 -20.80
N VAL A 12 0.21 10.52 -21.73
CA VAL A 12 1.63 10.29 -21.41
C VAL A 12 2.22 11.43 -20.58
N THR A 13 1.87 12.70 -20.85
CA THR A 13 2.51 13.84 -20.17
C THR A 13 1.83 14.25 -18.87
N VAL A 14 0.55 13.90 -18.68
CA VAL A 14 -0.22 14.32 -17.50
C VAL A 14 -0.64 13.11 -16.68
N TYR A 15 -1.42 12.20 -17.27
CA TYR A 15 -2.03 11.11 -16.49
C TYR A 15 -1.01 10.07 -16.03
N LEU A 16 -0.02 9.72 -16.85
CA LEU A 16 1.00 8.73 -16.49
C LEU A 16 1.89 9.23 -15.33
N PRO A 17 2.50 10.43 -15.37
CA PRO A 17 3.26 10.96 -14.23
C PRO A 17 2.40 11.10 -12.97
N LEU A 18 1.14 11.54 -13.12
CA LEU A 18 0.22 11.71 -12.00
C LEU A 18 -0.15 10.36 -11.37
N LEU A 19 -0.36 9.32 -12.17
CA LEU A 19 -0.60 7.96 -11.69
C LEU A 19 0.61 7.41 -10.95
N VAL A 20 1.83 7.60 -11.48
CA VAL A 20 3.07 7.21 -10.80
C VAL A 20 3.18 7.93 -9.46
N PHE A 21 2.91 9.24 -9.44
CA PHE A 21 2.91 10.03 -8.21
C PHE A 21 1.92 9.49 -7.18
N VAL A 22 0.70 9.16 -7.58
CA VAL A 22 -0.30 8.57 -6.70
C VAL A 22 0.15 7.21 -6.15
N ILE A 23 0.70 6.32 -6.99
CA ILE A 23 1.21 5.01 -6.54
C ILE A 23 2.32 5.18 -5.50
N VAL A 24 3.30 6.06 -5.77
CA VAL A 24 4.42 6.33 -4.85
C VAL A 24 3.91 6.97 -3.56
N LEU A 25 2.94 7.87 -3.63
CA LEU A 25 2.34 8.52 -2.46
C LEU A 25 1.53 7.54 -1.61
N LEU A 26 0.83 6.60 -2.22
CA LEU A 26 0.05 5.57 -1.52
C LEU A 26 0.92 4.45 -0.94
N PHE A 27 2.11 4.23 -1.49
CA PHE A 27 3.04 3.19 -1.03
C PHE A 27 3.28 3.15 0.49
N PRO A 28 3.63 4.26 1.19
CA PRO A 28 3.83 4.23 2.64
C PRO A 28 2.56 3.87 3.42
N PHE A 29 1.39 4.31 2.97
CA PHE A 29 0.11 3.99 3.62
C PHE A 29 -0.31 2.54 3.39
N TYR A 30 -0.09 2.02 2.19
CA TYR A 30 -0.29 0.60 1.88
C TYR A 30 0.58 -0.26 2.79
N TRP A 31 1.88 0.05 2.87
CA TRP A 31 2.82 -0.68 3.69
C TRP A 31 2.43 -0.68 5.17
N MET A 32 2.09 0.49 5.72
CA MET A 32 1.63 0.62 7.11
C MET A 32 0.35 -0.17 7.38
N THR A 33 -0.58 -0.20 6.43
CA THR A 33 -1.83 -0.96 6.57
C THR A 33 -1.56 -2.47 6.59
N ILE A 34 -0.71 -2.94 5.66
CA ILE A 34 -0.31 -4.34 5.56
C ILE A 34 0.38 -4.82 6.84
N THR A 35 1.31 -4.03 7.40
CA THR A 35 1.98 -4.41 8.65
C THR A 35 1.05 -4.39 9.85
N ALA A 36 0.06 -3.49 9.90
CA ALA A 36 -0.91 -3.42 10.99
C ALA A 36 -1.84 -4.64 11.07
N ILE A 37 -2.10 -5.30 9.95
CA ILE A 37 -2.98 -6.50 9.88
C ILE A 37 -2.19 -7.81 9.76
N LYS A 38 -0.87 -7.76 9.65
CA LYS A 38 -0.03 -8.96 9.50
C LYS A 38 0.21 -9.60 10.88
N PRO A 39 -0.04 -10.91 11.04
CA PRO A 39 0.19 -11.60 12.31
C PRO A 39 1.69 -11.76 12.60
N ASN A 40 2.05 -11.82 13.88
CA ASN A 40 3.46 -11.85 14.32
C ASN A 40 4.26 -13.01 13.71
N HIS A 41 3.64 -14.18 13.48
CA HIS A 41 4.32 -15.33 12.90
C HIS A 41 4.72 -15.10 11.43
N GLU A 42 3.91 -14.37 10.65
CA GLU A 42 4.24 -13.97 9.27
C GLU A 42 5.29 -12.85 9.22
N MET A 43 5.50 -12.13 10.33
CA MET A 43 6.58 -11.13 10.43
C MET A 43 7.92 -11.77 10.77
N THR A 44 7.93 -12.89 11.48
CA THR A 44 9.17 -13.58 11.89
C THR A 44 9.64 -14.64 10.90
N ASP A 45 8.73 -15.17 10.07
CA ASP A 45 9.04 -16.19 9.07
C ASP A 45 9.20 -15.58 7.67
N TYR A 46 10.39 -15.06 7.40
CA TYR A 46 10.75 -14.50 6.10
C TYR A 46 11.03 -15.57 5.02
N ALA A 47 11.13 -16.85 5.40
CA ALA A 47 11.40 -17.94 4.47
C ALA A 47 10.13 -18.36 3.72
N ASN A 48 8.98 -18.32 4.40
CA ASN A 48 7.69 -18.72 3.83
C ASN A 48 6.77 -17.53 3.47
N PHE A 49 6.99 -16.35 4.05
CA PHE A 49 6.09 -15.20 3.87
C PHE A 49 6.76 -13.99 3.25
N ASN A 50 6.12 -13.44 2.21
CA ASN A 50 6.58 -12.22 1.54
C ASN A 50 6.23 -10.98 2.40
N PRO A 51 7.17 -10.04 2.61
CA PRO A 51 6.90 -8.80 3.33
C PRO A 51 5.78 -7.93 2.73
N PHE A 52 5.59 -7.95 1.40
CA PHE A 52 4.63 -7.10 0.69
C PHE A 52 3.20 -7.67 0.62
N TRP A 53 2.99 -8.89 1.10
CA TRP A 53 1.69 -9.58 1.03
C TRP A 53 1.34 -10.21 2.38
N VAL A 54 0.03 -10.32 2.66
CA VAL A 54 -0.51 -10.94 3.88
C VAL A 54 -1.26 -12.19 3.48
N VAL A 55 -0.97 -13.32 4.11
CA VAL A 55 -1.64 -14.59 3.81
C VAL A 55 -2.82 -14.80 4.76
N GLN A 56 -2.64 -14.48 6.04
CA GLN A 56 -3.64 -14.64 7.10
C GLN A 56 -3.84 -13.30 7.83
N PRO A 57 -4.71 -12.41 7.34
CA PRO A 57 -4.94 -11.12 7.97
C PRO A 57 -5.57 -11.29 9.37
N THR A 58 -5.06 -10.52 10.34
CA THR A 58 -5.56 -10.49 11.72
C THR A 58 -5.83 -9.06 12.17
N PHE A 59 -6.81 -8.90 13.07
CA PHE A 59 -7.09 -7.64 13.77
C PHE A 59 -6.63 -7.66 15.23
N GLN A 60 -5.84 -8.68 15.61
CA GLN A 60 -5.38 -8.86 16.99
C GLN A 60 -4.61 -7.64 17.50
N HIS A 61 -3.74 -7.05 16.69
CA HIS A 61 -2.97 -5.85 17.09
C HIS A 61 -3.88 -4.65 17.37
N ILE A 62 -4.87 -4.41 16.51
CA ILE A 62 -5.82 -3.30 16.71
C ILE A 62 -6.66 -3.53 17.97
N ARG A 63 -7.14 -4.77 18.17
CA ARG A 63 -7.90 -5.13 19.37
C ARG A 63 -7.04 -4.94 20.64
N TYR A 64 -5.80 -5.39 20.61
CA TYR A 64 -4.87 -5.29 21.73
C TYR A 64 -4.61 -3.83 22.12
N LEU A 65 -4.41 -2.95 21.13
CA LEU A 65 -4.20 -1.52 21.39
C LEU A 65 -5.45 -0.82 21.95
N LEU A 66 -6.64 -1.21 21.51
CA LEU A 66 -7.89 -0.55 21.89
C LEU A 66 -8.48 -1.06 23.22
N PHE A 67 -8.25 -2.32 23.57
CA PHE A 67 -8.96 -2.98 24.67
C PHE A 67 -8.06 -3.67 25.70
N ASP A 68 -6.84 -4.04 25.32
CA ASP A 68 -5.95 -4.82 26.20
C ASP A 68 -4.74 -4.00 26.70
N THR A 69 -4.61 -2.74 26.24
CA THR A 69 -3.59 -1.79 26.70
C THR A 69 -4.25 -0.78 27.66
N SER A 70 -3.87 -0.83 28.94
CA SER A 70 -4.34 0.06 30.03
C SER A 70 -3.44 1.26 30.25
#